data_AF-A0A7S4MRG4-F1
#
_entry.id   AF-A0A7S4MRG4-F1
#
_cell.length_a   1.000
_cell.length_b   1.000
_cell.length_c   1.000
_cell.angle_alpha   90.00
_cell.angle_beta   90.00
_cell.angle_gamma   90.00
#
_symmetry.space_group_name_H-M   'P 1'
#
loop_
_entity.id
_entity.type
_entity.pdbx_description
1 polymer ?
#
loop_
_entity_poly.entity_id
_entity_poly.type
_entity_poly.pdbx_seq_one_letter_code
_entity_poly.pdbx_strand_id
1 'polypeptide(L)'
;AKRTTLQTFLEKQNLEDSKVNRLKWMFIHTMGTTSAFDDRKDELAILGKENSDEDVLASFVSSVSPTGDENFMFQYLQAAKLMVRIGNTLVVHGGVNNANIGTVPGDSDIRESVDDWARDLNAWKQSQLDDYVKQPTWEELPDPETGRGVRGGDGLMDYGVPGGNGGKTVVYSNYLNNGNAVDVQNETIEYLSKSGINRVIVGHQPHGDCPTVINNNSKVQILTADTSYSNMKAPDNRGAAVSEILIHEADQTIEVHGILKDEQMIAYNLACPTKEAKGDYFVGQKLQGDWWVKSKLAPPTEDDKQYLACKGEGYKLDTQLLSPEELKTKL
;
A
#
# COMPACT_ATOMS: atom_id res chain seq x y z
N ALA A 1 -7.84 7.18 21.23
CA ALA A 1 -8.91 6.44 21.93
C ALA A 1 -8.31 5.17 22.53
N LYS A 2 -8.76 4.69 23.69
CA LYS A 2 -8.32 3.38 24.22
C LYS A 2 -8.81 2.28 23.26
N ARG A 3 -7.94 1.34 22.89
CA ARG A 3 -8.28 0.19 22.03
C ARG A 3 -9.35 -0.65 22.73
N THR A 4 -10.46 -0.94 22.05
CA THR A 4 -11.51 -1.82 22.58
C THR A 4 -11.00 -3.25 22.62
N THR A 5 -10.93 -3.84 23.81
CA THR A 5 -10.54 -5.25 23.96
C THR A 5 -11.65 -6.18 23.47
N LEU A 6 -11.32 -7.43 23.15
CA LEU A 6 -12.31 -8.45 22.81
C LEU A 6 -13.35 -8.60 23.92
N GLN A 7 -12.90 -8.70 25.19
CA GLN A 7 -13.80 -8.83 26.33
C GLN A 7 -14.79 -7.66 26.42
N THR A 8 -14.29 -6.42 26.32
CA THR A 8 -15.16 -5.22 26.34
C THR A 8 -16.17 -5.22 25.19
N PHE A 9 -15.77 -5.68 24.00
CA PHE A 9 -16.67 -5.80 22.85
C PHE A 9 -17.78 -6.83 23.09
N LEU A 10 -17.42 -8.01 23.60
CA LEU A 10 -18.37 -9.09 23.90
C LEU A 10 -19.37 -8.67 24.99
N GLU A 11 -18.88 -8.11 26.10
CA GLU A 11 -19.72 -7.64 27.22
C GLU A 11 -20.69 -6.55 26.79
N LYS A 12 -20.22 -5.55 26.03
CA LYS A 12 -21.05 -4.43 25.58
C LYS A 12 -22.20 -4.88 24.68
N GLN A 13 -22.01 -5.94 23.92
CA GLN A 13 -22.99 -6.47 22.96
C GLN A 13 -23.77 -7.68 23.51
N ASN A 14 -23.51 -8.11 24.75
CA ASN A 14 -24.07 -9.33 25.34
C ASN A 14 -23.87 -10.58 24.45
N LEU A 15 -22.65 -10.71 23.91
CA LEU A 15 -22.25 -11.80 23.03
C LEU A 15 -21.39 -12.83 23.77
N GLU A 16 -21.53 -14.10 23.40
CA GLU A 16 -20.62 -15.15 23.84
C GLU A 16 -19.27 -15.09 23.10
N ASP A 17 -18.23 -15.64 23.74
CA ASP A 17 -16.91 -15.75 23.13
C ASP A 17 -16.86 -16.91 22.11
N SER A 18 -17.20 -16.59 20.85
CA SER A 18 -17.18 -17.53 19.73
C SER A 18 -16.18 -17.08 18.65
N LYS A 19 -15.75 -18.02 17.79
CA LYS A 19 -14.86 -17.71 16.64
C LYS A 19 -15.46 -16.64 15.72
N VAL A 20 -16.79 -16.69 15.51
CA VAL A 20 -17.53 -15.69 14.73
C VAL A 20 -17.41 -14.32 15.37
N ASN A 21 -17.68 -14.19 16.67
CA ASN A 21 -17.63 -12.91 17.37
C ASN A 21 -16.20 -12.36 17.48
N ARG A 22 -15.20 -13.23 17.60
CA ARG A 22 -13.78 -12.85 17.51
C ARG A 22 -13.43 -12.29 16.13
N LEU A 23 -13.88 -12.94 15.04
CA LEU A 23 -13.65 -12.44 13.69
C LEU A 23 -14.29 -11.08 13.46
N LYS A 24 -15.56 -10.90 13.89
CA LYS A 24 -16.24 -9.59 13.87
C LYS A 24 -15.45 -8.53 14.63
N TRP A 25 -14.97 -8.85 15.83
CA TRP A 25 -14.12 -7.95 16.61
C TRP A 25 -12.83 -7.57 15.89
N MET A 26 -12.13 -8.55 15.26
CA MET A 26 -10.90 -8.30 14.50
C MET A 26 -11.13 -7.30 13.36
N PHE A 27 -12.18 -7.51 12.56
CA PHE A 27 -12.51 -6.60 11.47
C PHE A 27 -12.76 -5.18 11.96
N ILE A 28 -13.56 -5.01 13.03
CA ILE A 28 -13.93 -3.69 13.55
C ILE A 28 -12.76 -3.00 14.25
N HIS A 29 -12.01 -3.71 15.09
CA HIS A 29 -11.10 -3.11 16.07
C HIS A 29 -9.60 -3.34 15.80
N THR A 30 -9.24 -4.22 14.86
CA THR A 30 -7.84 -4.44 14.48
C THR A 30 -7.57 -4.12 13.02
N MET A 31 -8.54 -4.27 12.12
CA MET A 31 -8.36 -4.06 10.68
C MET A 31 -9.04 -2.80 10.13
N GLY A 32 -9.99 -2.21 10.87
CA GLY A 32 -10.70 -1.00 10.43
C GLY A 32 -11.72 -1.25 9.31
N THR A 33 -12.14 -2.49 9.11
CA THR A 33 -13.04 -2.93 8.03
C THR A 33 -14.41 -3.32 8.60
N THR A 34 -15.17 -2.33 9.08
CA THR A 34 -16.37 -2.56 9.91
C THR A 34 -17.48 -3.36 9.22
N SER A 35 -17.59 -3.30 7.89
CA SER A 35 -18.59 -4.00 7.10
C SER A 35 -18.12 -5.35 6.54
N ALA A 36 -16.83 -5.69 6.63
CA ALA A 36 -16.27 -6.83 5.90
C ALA A 36 -16.94 -8.19 6.16
N PHE A 37 -17.48 -8.39 7.37
CA PHE A 37 -18.22 -9.60 7.69
C PHE A 37 -19.55 -9.67 6.93
N ASP A 38 -20.30 -8.56 6.92
CA ASP A 38 -21.60 -8.47 6.26
C ASP A 38 -21.43 -8.40 4.74
N ASP A 39 -20.42 -7.68 4.24
CA ASP A 39 -20.08 -7.63 2.81
C ASP A 39 -19.76 -9.03 2.27
N ARG A 40 -19.01 -9.85 3.05
CA ARG A 40 -18.73 -11.24 2.67
C ARG A 40 -19.99 -12.11 2.71
N LYS A 41 -20.91 -11.85 3.64
CA LYS A 41 -22.20 -12.54 3.73
C LYS A 41 -23.06 -12.29 2.50
N ASP A 42 -23.10 -11.04 2.04
CA ASP A 42 -23.79 -10.64 0.82
C ASP A 42 -23.11 -11.22 -0.42
N GLU A 43 -21.77 -11.23 -0.46
CA GLU A 43 -21.00 -11.84 -1.54
C GLU A 43 -21.28 -13.34 -1.68
N LEU A 44 -21.31 -14.09 -0.56
CA LEU A 44 -21.66 -15.52 -0.59
C LEU A 44 -23.07 -15.74 -1.15
N ALA A 45 -24.03 -14.90 -0.79
CA ALA A 45 -25.39 -14.96 -1.32
C ALA A 45 -25.42 -14.75 -2.85
N ILE A 46 -24.68 -13.75 -3.34
CA ILE A 46 -24.55 -13.46 -4.78
C ILE A 46 -23.92 -14.63 -5.53
N LEU A 47 -22.95 -15.30 -4.91
CA LEU A 47 -22.29 -16.49 -5.46
C LEU A 47 -23.17 -17.76 -5.35
N GLY A 48 -24.38 -17.68 -4.81
CA GLY A 48 -25.27 -18.82 -4.62
C GLY A 48 -24.80 -19.83 -3.58
N LYS A 49 -24.02 -19.37 -2.59
CA LYS A 49 -23.50 -20.18 -1.48
C LYS A 49 -24.30 -19.94 -0.21
N GLU A 50 -24.21 -20.91 0.70
CA GLU A 50 -24.68 -20.73 2.08
C GLU A 50 -23.94 -19.55 2.72
N ASN A 51 -24.67 -18.74 3.47
CA ASN A 51 -24.19 -17.46 3.99
C ASN A 51 -24.60 -17.25 5.47
N SER A 52 -24.70 -18.30 6.26
CA SER A 52 -24.78 -18.16 7.72
C SER A 52 -23.51 -17.50 8.27
N ASP A 53 -23.54 -17.06 9.54
CA ASP A 53 -22.37 -16.48 10.18
C ASP A 53 -21.20 -17.49 10.25
N GLU A 54 -21.53 -18.77 10.40
CA GLU A 54 -20.62 -19.90 10.35
C GLU A 54 -20.02 -20.08 8.95
N ASP A 55 -20.81 -19.92 7.88
CA ASP A 55 -20.32 -20.01 6.50
C ASP A 55 -19.39 -18.85 6.14
N VAL A 56 -19.68 -17.64 6.64
CA VAL A 56 -18.78 -16.48 6.49
C VAL A 56 -17.44 -16.80 7.13
N LEU A 57 -17.42 -17.25 8.39
CA LEU A 57 -16.21 -17.67 9.08
C LEU A 57 -15.47 -18.78 8.31
N ALA A 58 -16.19 -19.82 7.89
CA ALA A 58 -15.63 -20.94 7.14
C ALA A 58 -15.01 -20.48 5.83
N SER A 59 -15.61 -19.51 5.13
CA SER A 59 -15.10 -18.97 3.87
C SER A 59 -13.77 -18.24 4.06
N PHE A 60 -13.61 -17.43 5.12
CA PHE A 60 -12.34 -16.79 5.44
C PHE A 60 -11.25 -17.80 5.79
N VAL A 61 -11.56 -18.78 6.64
CA VAL A 61 -10.61 -19.84 7.03
C VAL A 61 -10.21 -20.68 5.81
N SER A 62 -11.16 -21.08 4.97
CA SER A 62 -10.92 -21.86 3.76
C SER A 62 -10.06 -21.09 2.77
N SER A 63 -10.29 -19.78 2.61
CA SER A 63 -9.56 -18.92 1.66
C SER A 63 -8.04 -18.91 1.86
N VAL A 64 -7.58 -19.05 3.10
CA VAL A 64 -6.16 -19.06 3.47
C VAL A 64 -5.64 -20.43 3.85
N SER A 65 -6.49 -21.46 3.84
CA SER A 65 -6.10 -22.82 4.22
C SER A 65 -5.33 -23.49 3.06
N PRO A 66 -4.12 -24.03 3.30
CA PRO A 66 -3.38 -24.76 2.26
C PRO A 66 -4.15 -25.93 1.65
N THR A 67 -5.07 -26.53 2.41
CA THR A 67 -5.89 -27.68 2.02
C THR A 67 -7.38 -27.34 1.88
N GLY A 68 -7.74 -26.05 1.90
CA GLY A 68 -9.12 -25.61 1.74
C GLY A 68 -9.58 -25.69 0.29
N ASP A 69 -10.83 -26.07 0.07
CA ASP A 69 -11.42 -26.21 -1.27
C ASP A 69 -11.50 -24.87 -2.02
N GLU A 70 -11.47 -23.73 -1.32
CA GLU A 70 -11.53 -22.39 -1.89
C GLU A 70 -10.35 -21.51 -1.47
N ASN A 71 -9.14 -22.05 -1.49
CA ASN A 71 -7.93 -21.39 -0.97
C ASN A 71 -7.35 -20.25 -1.84
N PHE A 72 -8.20 -19.45 -2.48
CA PHE A 72 -7.79 -18.40 -3.43
C PHE A 72 -6.86 -17.35 -2.81
N MET A 73 -7.03 -16.99 -1.54
CA MET A 73 -6.13 -16.05 -0.86
C MET A 73 -4.75 -16.68 -0.64
N PHE A 74 -4.69 -17.97 -0.29
CA PHE A 74 -3.43 -18.69 -0.20
C PHE A 74 -2.74 -18.78 -1.57
N GLN A 75 -3.47 -19.12 -2.64
CA GLN A 75 -2.92 -19.14 -4.00
C GLN A 75 -2.43 -17.77 -4.45
N TYR A 76 -3.19 -16.71 -4.14
CA TYR A 76 -2.77 -15.33 -4.38
C TYR A 76 -1.47 -15.03 -3.65
N LEU A 77 -1.38 -15.38 -2.35
CA LEU A 77 -0.15 -15.21 -1.58
C LEU A 77 1.00 -16.02 -2.19
N GLN A 78 0.80 -17.24 -2.68
CA GLN A 78 1.84 -18.03 -3.35
C GLN A 78 2.37 -17.34 -4.61
N ALA A 79 1.47 -16.81 -5.46
CA ALA A 79 1.84 -16.10 -6.68
C ALA A 79 2.48 -14.72 -6.40
N ALA A 80 2.08 -14.07 -5.31
CA ALA A 80 2.54 -12.74 -4.95
C ALA A 80 4.04 -12.68 -4.63
N LYS A 81 4.60 -11.51 -4.91
CA LYS A 81 5.98 -11.12 -4.62
C LYS A 81 5.97 -9.92 -3.67
N LEU A 82 6.90 -9.89 -2.71
CA LEU A 82 7.11 -8.72 -1.85
C LEU A 82 7.82 -7.58 -2.60
N MET A 83 8.64 -7.94 -3.60
CA MET A 83 9.39 -7.00 -4.43
C MET A 83 9.42 -7.49 -5.87
N VAL A 84 9.16 -6.59 -6.83
CA VAL A 84 9.27 -6.87 -8.26
C VAL A 84 10.01 -5.73 -8.95
N ARG A 85 10.98 -6.06 -9.80
CA ARG A 85 11.64 -5.10 -10.68
C ARG A 85 11.08 -5.24 -12.09
N ILE A 86 10.70 -4.11 -12.69
CA ILE A 86 10.28 -3.98 -14.08
C ILE A 86 11.16 -2.89 -14.71
N GLY A 87 12.15 -3.29 -15.53
CA GLY A 87 13.13 -2.36 -16.08
C GLY A 87 13.91 -1.62 -14.97
N ASN A 88 13.77 -0.29 -14.91
CA ASN A 88 14.36 0.54 -13.86
C ASN A 88 13.37 0.93 -12.75
N THR A 89 12.20 0.30 -12.73
CA THR A 89 11.13 0.54 -11.76
C THR A 89 11.06 -0.60 -10.75
N LEU A 90 11.11 -0.28 -9.47
CA LEU A 90 10.86 -1.20 -8.37
C LEU A 90 9.41 -1.06 -7.89
N VAL A 91 8.72 -2.17 -7.70
CA VAL A 91 7.37 -2.23 -7.14
C VAL A 91 7.42 -2.96 -5.80
N VAL A 92 6.96 -2.28 -4.74
CA VAL A 92 6.81 -2.84 -3.38
C VAL A 92 5.49 -2.39 -2.77
N HIS A 93 4.99 -3.07 -1.73
CA HIS A 93 3.70 -2.69 -1.15
C HIS A 93 3.73 -1.33 -0.43
N GLY A 94 4.75 -1.02 0.36
CA GLY A 94 4.77 0.20 1.19
C GLY A 94 5.92 1.16 0.89
N GLY A 95 7.17 0.73 1.02
CA GLY A 95 8.29 1.66 0.83
C GLY A 95 9.67 1.09 1.09
N VAL A 96 10.68 1.85 0.64
CA VAL A 96 12.10 1.57 0.87
C VAL A 96 12.70 2.78 1.60
N ASN A 97 13.47 2.54 2.65
CA ASN A 97 14.10 3.58 3.45
C ASN A 97 15.40 3.05 4.06
N ASN A 98 16.18 3.94 4.68
CA ASN A 98 17.49 3.58 5.25
C ASN A 98 17.42 2.46 6.31
N ALA A 99 16.26 2.25 6.95
CA ALA A 99 16.12 1.19 7.95
C ALA A 99 15.97 -0.21 7.32
N ASN A 100 15.41 -0.30 6.11
CA ASN A 100 15.06 -1.58 5.49
C ASN A 100 15.92 -1.98 4.29
N ILE A 101 16.71 -1.07 3.70
CA ILE A 101 17.51 -1.36 2.50
C ILE A 101 18.33 -2.65 2.64
N GLY A 102 18.16 -3.56 1.69
CA GLY A 102 18.95 -4.80 1.59
C GLY A 102 18.68 -5.85 2.68
N THR A 103 17.71 -5.64 3.57
CA THR A 103 17.46 -6.53 4.71
C THR A 103 16.56 -7.71 4.34
N VAL A 104 16.92 -8.92 4.80
CA VAL A 104 16.08 -10.12 4.71
C VAL A 104 15.85 -10.65 6.13
N PRO A 105 14.60 -10.96 6.54
CA PRO A 105 14.35 -11.40 7.92
C PRO A 105 15.13 -12.66 8.27
N GLY A 106 15.76 -12.65 9.45
CA GLY A 106 16.59 -13.76 9.95
C GLY A 106 18.00 -13.84 9.35
N ASP A 107 18.36 -12.94 8.42
CA ASP A 107 19.69 -12.86 7.83
C ASP A 107 20.42 -11.60 8.33
N SER A 108 21.70 -11.73 8.70
CA SER A 108 22.54 -10.61 9.12
C SER A 108 23.15 -9.86 7.95
N ASP A 109 23.26 -10.50 6.78
CA ASP A 109 23.95 -9.96 5.62
C ASP A 109 23.04 -8.99 4.86
N ILE A 110 23.49 -7.74 4.71
CA ILE A 110 22.77 -6.72 3.94
C ILE A 110 23.10 -6.88 2.46
N ARG A 111 22.07 -7.04 1.64
CA ARG A 111 22.24 -7.14 0.18
C ARG A 111 22.68 -5.80 -0.38
N GLU A 112 23.72 -5.80 -1.21
CA GLU A 112 24.26 -4.59 -1.84
C GLU A 112 23.48 -4.17 -3.09
N SER A 113 22.71 -5.07 -3.68
CA SER A 113 21.94 -4.85 -4.90
C SER A 113 20.45 -5.10 -4.68
N VAL A 114 19.61 -4.32 -5.35
CA VAL A 114 18.14 -4.52 -5.34
C VAL A 114 17.75 -5.88 -5.92
N ASP A 115 18.50 -6.40 -6.89
CA ASP A 115 18.18 -7.69 -7.51
C ASP A 115 18.43 -8.86 -6.55
N ASP A 116 19.55 -8.85 -5.83
CA ASP A 116 19.83 -9.84 -4.79
C ASP A 116 18.82 -9.72 -3.64
N TRP A 117 18.49 -8.49 -3.24
CA TRP A 117 17.50 -8.25 -2.20
C TRP A 117 16.12 -8.78 -2.61
N ALA A 118 15.64 -8.45 -3.81
CA ALA A 118 14.35 -8.91 -4.30
C ALA A 118 14.30 -10.44 -4.45
N ARG A 119 15.37 -11.07 -4.95
CA ARG A 119 15.46 -12.53 -5.05
C ARG A 119 15.34 -13.17 -3.67
N ASP A 120 16.18 -12.74 -2.74
CA ASP A 120 16.32 -13.40 -1.44
C ASP A 120 15.12 -13.11 -0.53
N LEU A 121 14.56 -11.90 -0.57
CA LEU A 121 13.35 -11.57 0.19
C LEU A 121 12.13 -12.36 -0.33
N ASN A 122 11.99 -12.52 -1.65
CA ASN A 122 10.91 -13.33 -2.21
C ASN A 122 11.10 -14.83 -1.93
N ALA A 123 12.35 -15.33 -1.93
CA ALA A 123 12.66 -16.70 -1.55
C ALA A 123 12.36 -16.95 -0.06
N TRP A 124 12.74 -16.01 0.82
CA TRP A 124 12.36 -16.04 2.23
C TRP A 124 10.84 -16.10 2.40
N LYS A 125 10.08 -15.22 1.74
CA LYS A 125 8.61 -15.26 1.79
C LYS A 125 8.06 -16.61 1.31
N GLN A 126 8.66 -17.23 0.30
CA GLN A 126 8.23 -18.55 -0.16
C GLN A 126 8.48 -19.62 0.90
N SER A 127 9.64 -19.60 1.56
CA SER A 127 9.92 -20.53 2.67
C SER A 127 8.92 -20.39 3.82
N GLN A 128 8.47 -19.17 4.12
CA GLN A 128 7.44 -18.93 5.14
C GLN A 128 6.08 -19.54 4.75
N LEU A 129 5.72 -19.49 3.46
CA LEU A 129 4.52 -20.18 2.98
C LEU A 129 4.68 -21.70 3.04
N ASP A 130 5.84 -22.22 2.67
CA ASP A 130 6.12 -23.66 2.73
C ASP A 130 6.05 -24.18 4.18
N ASP A 131 6.51 -23.39 5.15
CA ASP A 131 6.37 -23.72 6.57
C ASP A 131 4.92 -23.64 7.03
N TYR A 132 4.16 -22.64 6.56
CA TYR A 132 2.72 -22.57 6.81
C TYR A 132 1.94 -23.77 6.27
N VAL A 133 2.33 -24.32 5.10
CA VAL A 133 1.74 -25.57 4.58
C VAL A 133 1.98 -26.74 5.54
N LYS A 134 3.19 -26.84 6.13
CA LYS A 134 3.54 -27.91 7.06
C LYS A 134 2.86 -27.76 8.42
N GLN A 135 2.73 -26.52 8.91
CA GLN A 135 2.20 -26.18 10.24
C GLN A 135 1.22 -25.00 10.16
N PRO A 136 0.00 -25.20 9.62
CA PRO A 136 -0.95 -24.10 9.40
C PRO A 136 -1.66 -23.63 10.67
N THR A 137 -1.63 -24.44 11.73
CA THR A 137 -2.26 -24.15 13.00
C THR A 137 -1.22 -23.71 14.03
N TRP A 138 -1.67 -22.91 15.00
CA TRP A 138 -0.88 -22.60 16.19
C TRP A 138 -0.62 -23.87 17.00
N GLU A 139 0.64 -24.18 17.25
CA GLU A 139 1.06 -25.16 18.27
C GLU A 139 0.90 -24.55 19.67
N GLU A 140 1.31 -23.28 19.80
CA GLU A 140 1.12 -22.45 20.97
C GLU A 140 0.37 -21.18 20.56
N LEU A 141 -0.71 -20.88 21.28
CA LEU A 141 -1.49 -19.66 21.05
C LEU A 141 -0.59 -18.43 21.24
N PRO A 142 -0.81 -17.36 20.46
CA PRO A 142 -0.05 -16.14 20.61
C PRO A 142 -0.09 -15.59 22.03
N ASP A 143 1.07 -15.24 22.57
CA ASP A 143 1.19 -14.54 23.84
C ASP A 143 0.39 -13.22 23.76
N PRO A 144 -0.54 -12.97 24.70
CA PRO A 144 -1.34 -11.75 24.69
C PRO A 144 -0.55 -10.44 24.76
N GLU A 145 0.65 -10.44 25.33
CA GLU A 145 1.52 -9.27 25.46
C GLU A 145 2.31 -9.00 24.19
N THR A 146 2.84 -10.05 23.55
CA THR A 146 3.71 -9.92 22.37
C THR A 146 2.97 -10.12 21.05
N GLY A 147 1.79 -10.75 21.08
CA GLY A 147 1.03 -11.17 19.91
C GLY A 147 1.69 -12.28 19.09
N ARG A 148 2.75 -12.92 19.61
CA ARG A 148 3.53 -13.96 18.91
C ARG A 148 3.20 -15.35 19.42
N GLY A 149 2.99 -16.30 18.51
CA GLY A 149 2.83 -17.72 18.83
C GLY A 149 3.74 -18.58 17.95
N VAL A 150 3.55 -19.90 17.98
CA VAL A 150 4.32 -20.82 17.14
C VAL A 150 3.41 -21.43 16.06
N ARG A 151 3.64 -21.04 14.81
CA ARG A 151 3.08 -21.67 13.60
C ARG A 151 3.99 -21.44 12.40
N GLY A 152 3.78 -22.21 11.35
CA GLY A 152 4.37 -21.93 10.06
C GLY A 152 3.90 -20.58 9.48
N GLY A 153 4.85 -19.84 8.90
CA GLY A 153 4.60 -18.53 8.29
C GLY A 153 4.44 -17.37 9.28
N ASP A 154 4.68 -17.56 10.58
CA ASP A 154 4.62 -16.49 11.59
C ASP A 154 5.54 -15.30 11.23
N GLY A 155 6.73 -15.56 10.68
CA GLY A 155 7.64 -14.51 10.25
C GLY A 155 7.08 -13.64 9.11
N LEU A 156 6.30 -14.23 8.19
CA LEU A 156 5.62 -13.47 7.14
C LEU A 156 4.47 -12.63 7.69
N MET A 157 3.74 -13.14 8.70
CA MET A 157 2.71 -12.34 9.37
C MET A 157 3.33 -11.15 10.11
N ASP A 158 4.39 -11.39 10.88
CA ASP A 158 5.13 -10.34 11.57
C ASP A 158 5.60 -9.25 10.59
N TYR A 159 6.17 -9.66 9.44
CA TYR A 159 6.64 -8.72 8.42
C TYR A 159 5.54 -7.80 7.84
N GLY A 160 4.27 -8.20 7.96
CA GLY A 160 3.09 -7.49 7.46
C GLY A 160 2.34 -6.65 8.49
N VAL A 161 2.83 -6.51 9.73
CA VAL A 161 2.16 -5.72 10.78
C VAL A 161 2.95 -4.45 11.17
N PRO A 162 2.31 -3.44 11.79
CA PRO A 162 3.02 -2.27 12.28
C PRO A 162 4.16 -2.64 13.23
N GLY A 163 5.38 -2.19 12.92
CA GLY A 163 6.57 -2.42 13.75
C GLY A 163 7.16 -3.83 13.68
N GLY A 164 6.55 -4.75 12.94
CA GLY A 164 7.08 -6.09 12.74
C GLY A 164 8.41 -6.09 12.00
N ASN A 165 9.17 -7.17 12.16
CA ASN A 165 10.58 -7.27 11.75
C ASN A 165 11.44 -6.07 12.22
N GLY A 166 11.12 -5.51 13.40
CA GLY A 166 11.78 -4.32 13.94
C GLY A 166 11.63 -3.07 13.05
N GLY A 167 10.55 -2.98 12.27
CA GLY A 167 10.30 -1.90 11.30
C GLY A 167 11.03 -2.06 9.97
N LYS A 168 11.83 -3.12 9.78
CA LYS A 168 12.60 -3.36 8.56
C LYS A 168 11.76 -4.11 7.53
N THR A 169 10.72 -3.46 7.02
CA THR A 169 9.77 -4.08 6.09
C THR A 169 9.50 -3.18 4.89
N VAL A 170 9.37 -3.80 3.71
CA VAL A 170 8.90 -3.12 2.50
C VAL A 170 7.38 -3.03 2.41
N VAL A 171 6.65 -3.64 3.35
CA VAL A 171 5.18 -3.66 3.42
C VAL A 171 4.67 -2.49 4.27
N TYR A 172 5.23 -2.29 5.46
CA TYR A 172 4.73 -1.29 6.43
C TYR A 172 5.59 0.00 6.50
N SER A 173 6.37 0.26 5.45
CA SER A 173 7.06 1.53 5.25
C SER A 173 6.21 2.45 4.36
N ASN A 174 6.45 3.76 4.39
CA ASN A 174 5.74 4.71 3.55
C ASN A 174 6.63 5.93 3.23
N TYR A 175 6.16 6.78 2.33
CA TYR A 175 6.78 8.07 1.99
C TYR A 175 5.90 9.25 2.41
N LEU A 176 5.12 9.08 3.49
CA LEU A 176 4.17 10.08 3.97
C LEU A 176 4.39 10.37 5.46
N ASN A 177 4.59 11.63 5.81
CA ASN A 177 4.60 12.07 7.20
C ASN A 177 3.41 12.99 7.48
N ASN A 178 2.55 12.57 8.40
CA ASN A 178 1.32 13.28 8.75
C ASN A 178 0.47 13.66 7.51
N GLY A 179 0.38 12.76 6.53
CA GLY A 179 -0.36 12.97 5.28
C GLY A 179 0.39 13.78 4.20
N ASN A 180 1.60 14.25 4.44
CA ASN A 180 2.42 14.93 3.42
C ASN A 180 3.48 14.01 2.84
N ALA A 181 3.72 14.11 1.53
CA ALA A 181 4.90 13.50 0.92
C ALA A 181 6.19 14.01 1.58
N VAL A 182 7.16 13.11 1.71
CA VAL A 182 8.50 13.41 2.24
C VAL A 182 9.57 13.09 1.20
N ASP A 183 10.64 13.87 1.23
CA ASP A 183 11.81 13.61 0.41
C ASP A 183 12.43 12.25 0.75
N VAL A 184 12.94 11.59 -0.29
CA VAL A 184 13.67 10.32 -0.12
C VAL A 184 15.07 10.61 0.42
N GLN A 185 15.51 9.82 1.38
CA GLN A 185 16.83 9.97 1.99
C GLN A 185 17.95 9.64 1.00
N ASN A 186 19.06 10.38 1.05
CA ASN A 186 20.18 10.23 0.11
C ASN A 186 20.75 8.81 0.05
N GLU A 187 20.92 8.15 1.20
CA GLU A 187 21.42 6.76 1.26
C GLU A 187 20.49 5.79 0.52
N THR A 188 19.17 5.94 0.67
CA THR A 188 18.18 5.19 -0.10
C THR A 188 18.28 5.50 -1.60
N ILE A 189 18.41 6.77 -1.98
CA ILE A 189 18.60 7.19 -3.38
C ILE A 189 19.87 6.56 -3.98
N GLU A 190 20.98 6.58 -3.24
CA GLU A 190 22.26 6.02 -3.67
C GLU A 190 22.18 4.50 -3.85
N TYR A 191 21.61 3.78 -2.88
CA TYR A 191 21.42 2.33 -2.96
C TYR A 191 20.57 1.92 -4.18
N LEU A 192 19.43 2.58 -4.37
CA LEU A 192 18.53 2.32 -5.50
C LEU A 192 19.19 2.65 -6.84
N SER A 193 19.80 3.84 -6.94
CA SER A 193 20.45 4.27 -8.18
C SER A 193 21.68 3.45 -8.54
N LYS A 194 22.47 2.98 -7.57
CA LYS A 194 23.58 2.02 -7.79
C LYS A 194 23.09 0.72 -8.41
N SER A 195 21.86 0.29 -8.08
CA SER A 195 21.21 -0.89 -8.66
C SER A 195 20.50 -0.62 -10.00
N GLY A 196 20.61 0.60 -10.53
CA GLY A 196 19.93 1.02 -11.75
C GLY A 196 18.42 1.21 -11.58
N ILE A 197 17.95 1.45 -10.35
CA ILE A 197 16.56 1.81 -10.06
C ILE A 197 16.45 3.33 -10.05
N ASN A 198 15.53 3.85 -10.87
CA ASN A 198 15.22 5.28 -10.94
C ASN A 198 13.79 5.59 -10.54
N ARG A 199 13.01 4.55 -10.23
CA ARG A 199 11.62 4.71 -9.84
C ARG A 199 11.20 3.64 -8.83
N VAL A 200 10.38 4.04 -7.86
CA VAL A 200 9.69 3.12 -6.96
C VAL A 200 8.19 3.40 -6.99
N ILE A 201 7.39 2.37 -7.23
CA ILE A 201 5.92 2.43 -7.14
C ILE A 201 5.49 1.68 -5.88
N VAL A 202 4.67 2.34 -5.07
CA VAL A 202 4.22 1.81 -3.78
C VAL A 202 2.74 2.05 -3.52
N GLY A 203 2.20 1.39 -2.51
CA GLY A 203 0.88 1.64 -1.94
C GLY A 203 0.93 1.78 -0.41
N HIS A 204 0.19 0.93 0.30
CA HIS A 204 0.09 0.80 1.76
C HIS A 204 -0.67 1.91 2.48
N GLN A 205 -0.31 3.17 2.24
CA GLN A 205 -0.94 4.30 2.92
C GLN A 205 -1.78 5.10 1.92
N PRO A 206 -3.13 5.04 2.03
CA PRO A 206 -4.02 5.78 1.15
C PRO A 206 -3.72 7.27 1.16
N HIS A 207 -3.68 7.87 -0.03
CA HIS A 207 -3.43 9.30 -0.18
C HIS A 207 -4.35 9.89 -1.25
N GLY A 208 -5.56 10.26 -0.88
CA GLY A 208 -6.51 10.93 -1.76
C GLY A 208 -6.98 10.10 -2.94
N ASP A 209 -7.35 10.79 -4.02
CA ASP A 209 -8.11 10.27 -5.17
C ASP A 209 -7.31 10.11 -6.46
N CYS A 210 -5.99 10.29 -6.39
CA CYS A 210 -5.06 10.02 -7.46
C CYS A 210 -3.66 9.72 -6.89
N PRO A 211 -2.77 9.08 -7.68
CA PRO A 211 -1.39 8.85 -7.26
C PRO A 211 -0.67 10.14 -6.86
N THR A 212 0.20 10.05 -5.87
CA THR A 212 1.12 11.14 -5.49
C THR A 212 2.52 10.83 -5.98
N VAL A 213 3.12 11.79 -6.66
CA VAL A 213 4.48 11.70 -7.19
C VAL A 213 5.44 12.43 -6.26
N ILE A 214 6.60 11.86 -6.01
CA ILE A 214 7.72 12.49 -5.30
C ILE A 214 8.90 12.46 -6.26
N ASN A 215 9.26 13.62 -6.79
CA ASN A 215 10.35 13.75 -7.74
C ASN A 215 11.44 14.67 -7.19
N ASN A 216 11.07 15.92 -6.85
CA ASN A 216 11.93 16.96 -6.26
C ASN A 216 13.39 16.98 -6.80
N ASN A 217 13.56 16.78 -8.12
CA ASN A 217 14.85 16.69 -8.82
C ASN A 217 15.82 15.61 -8.29
N SER A 218 15.28 14.53 -7.72
CA SER A 218 16.02 13.35 -7.28
C SER A 218 16.37 12.42 -8.44
N LYS A 219 17.41 11.59 -8.26
CA LYS A 219 17.74 10.48 -9.18
C LYS A 219 16.72 9.34 -9.15
N VAL A 220 15.86 9.32 -8.13
CA VAL A 220 14.82 8.33 -7.90
C VAL A 220 13.49 9.02 -7.69
N GLN A 221 12.51 8.67 -8.51
CA GLN A 221 11.13 9.12 -8.43
C GLN A 221 10.26 8.11 -7.67
N ILE A 222 9.37 8.57 -6.80
CA ILE A 222 8.40 7.72 -6.09
C ILE A 222 7.00 8.00 -6.60
N LEU A 223 6.19 6.96 -6.80
CA LEU A 223 4.76 7.08 -7.03
C LEU A 223 4.03 6.29 -5.95
N THR A 224 3.25 6.97 -5.12
CA THR A 224 2.34 6.32 -4.17
C THR A 224 0.98 6.18 -4.85
N ALA A 225 0.58 4.94 -5.18
CA ALA A 225 -0.60 4.62 -5.97
C ALA A 225 -1.77 4.06 -5.14
N ASP A 226 -1.73 4.19 -3.82
CA ASP A 226 -2.85 3.79 -2.96
C ASP A 226 -3.92 4.88 -2.93
N THR A 227 -4.98 4.66 -3.70
CA THR A 227 -6.17 5.52 -3.77
C THR A 227 -7.37 4.93 -3.04
N SER A 228 -7.15 4.02 -2.08
CA SER A 228 -8.26 3.28 -1.45
C SER A 228 -9.21 4.16 -0.64
N TYR A 229 -8.76 5.36 -0.20
CA TYR A 229 -9.57 6.38 0.48
C TYR A 229 -9.73 7.66 -0.36
N SER A 230 -10.29 7.50 -1.56
CA SER A 230 -10.51 8.61 -2.49
C SER A 230 -11.72 9.47 -2.12
N ASN A 231 -12.84 8.82 -1.77
CA ASN A 231 -14.11 9.47 -1.47
C ASN A 231 -14.81 8.76 -0.30
N MET A 232 -14.50 9.17 0.93
CA MET A 232 -15.09 8.61 2.16
C MET A 232 -16.61 8.84 2.30
N LYS A 233 -17.26 9.56 1.36
CA LYS A 233 -18.71 9.69 1.30
C LYS A 233 -19.36 8.63 0.40
N ALA A 234 -18.58 7.96 -0.45
CA ALA A 234 -19.06 6.88 -1.29
C ALA A 234 -19.16 5.57 -0.48
N PRO A 235 -20.09 4.66 -0.81
CA PRO A 235 -20.26 3.39 -0.08
C PRO A 235 -18.98 2.54 0.00
N ASP A 236 -18.14 2.59 -1.03
CA ASP A 236 -16.90 1.83 -1.16
C ASP A 236 -15.64 2.63 -0.77
N ASN A 237 -15.81 3.85 -0.25
CA ASN A 237 -14.76 4.83 0.03
C ASN A 237 -13.93 5.29 -1.19
N ARG A 238 -14.32 4.89 -2.41
CA ARG A 238 -13.62 5.23 -3.66
C ARG A 238 -14.44 6.18 -4.53
N GLY A 239 -15.72 5.89 -4.75
CA GLY A 239 -16.56 6.63 -5.69
C GLY A 239 -16.06 6.53 -7.12
N ALA A 240 -16.12 7.62 -7.89
CA ALA A 240 -15.69 7.65 -9.28
C ALA A 240 -14.15 7.58 -9.47
N ALA A 241 -13.38 7.67 -8.38
CA ALA A 241 -11.94 7.83 -8.46
C ALA A 241 -11.23 6.55 -8.95
N VAL A 242 -10.48 6.70 -10.04
CA VAL A 242 -9.69 5.63 -10.65
C VAL A 242 -8.46 6.24 -11.30
N SER A 243 -7.33 5.53 -11.28
CA SER A 243 -6.13 5.96 -11.99
C SER A 243 -5.41 4.74 -12.56
N GLU A 244 -4.84 4.92 -13.74
CA GLU A 244 -3.94 3.97 -14.37
C GLU A 244 -2.54 4.56 -14.42
N ILE A 245 -1.53 3.71 -14.18
CA ILE A 245 -0.11 4.06 -14.31
C ILE A 245 0.47 3.09 -15.35
N LEU A 246 0.77 3.60 -16.52
CA LEU A 246 1.37 2.85 -17.61
C LEU A 246 2.89 3.05 -17.58
N ILE A 247 3.64 1.94 -17.60
CA ILE A 247 5.11 1.96 -17.67
C ILE A 247 5.51 1.58 -19.08
N HIS A 248 6.12 2.51 -19.81
CA HIS A 248 6.58 2.25 -21.18
C HIS A 248 7.99 1.65 -21.15
N GLU A 249 8.11 0.35 -21.42
CA GLU A 249 9.40 -0.35 -21.29
C GLU A 249 10.50 0.21 -22.20
N ALA A 250 10.15 0.66 -23.40
CA ALA A 250 11.11 1.12 -24.41
C ALA A 250 11.94 2.33 -23.95
N ASP A 251 11.31 3.31 -23.31
CA ASP A 251 11.96 4.55 -22.86
C ASP A 251 11.93 4.76 -21.34
N GLN A 252 11.20 3.93 -20.62
CA GLN A 252 10.95 3.98 -19.16
C GLN A 252 10.20 5.24 -18.71
N THR A 253 9.48 5.89 -19.64
CA THR A 253 8.50 6.94 -19.29
C THR A 253 7.29 6.34 -18.59
N ILE A 254 6.56 7.17 -17.87
CA ILE A 254 5.26 6.80 -17.31
C ILE A 254 4.19 7.72 -17.86
N GLU A 255 3.06 7.14 -18.22
CA GLU A 255 1.80 7.84 -18.40
C GLU A 255 0.92 7.58 -17.17
N VAL A 256 0.37 8.65 -16.60
CA VAL A 256 -0.66 8.57 -15.58
C VAL A 256 -1.90 9.26 -16.10
N HIS A 257 -3.03 8.57 -16.06
CA HIS A 257 -4.33 9.16 -16.36
C HIS A 257 -5.41 8.57 -15.45
N GLY A 258 -6.55 9.24 -15.35
CA GLY A 258 -7.60 8.82 -14.45
C GLY A 258 -8.70 9.83 -14.25
N ILE A 259 -9.56 9.53 -13.28
CA ILE A 259 -10.71 10.34 -12.86
C ILE A 259 -10.58 10.57 -11.36
N LEU A 260 -10.74 11.81 -10.92
CA LEU A 260 -10.75 12.21 -9.52
C LEU A 260 -12.12 11.96 -8.88
N LYS A 261 -12.24 12.16 -7.56
CA LYS A 261 -13.53 11.92 -6.86
C LYS A 261 -14.66 12.86 -7.29
N ASP A 262 -14.32 14.00 -7.87
CA ASP A 262 -15.23 15.02 -8.41
C ASP A 262 -15.42 14.90 -9.93
N GLU A 263 -15.06 13.73 -10.49
CA GLU A 263 -15.19 13.37 -11.90
C GLU A 263 -14.28 14.16 -12.86
N GLN A 264 -13.39 15.02 -12.34
CA GLN A 264 -12.38 15.66 -13.16
C GLN A 264 -11.36 14.65 -13.66
N MET A 265 -10.96 14.79 -14.93
CA MET A 265 -9.96 13.93 -15.54
C MET A 265 -8.54 14.45 -15.29
N ILE A 266 -7.62 13.53 -15.04
CA ILE A 266 -6.19 13.81 -14.96
C ILE A 266 -5.45 13.08 -16.07
N ALA A 267 -4.40 13.71 -16.61
CA ALA A 267 -3.47 13.07 -17.53
C ALA A 267 -2.12 13.80 -17.53
N TYR A 268 -1.03 13.05 -17.36
CA TYR A 268 0.33 13.58 -17.46
C TYR A 268 1.35 12.47 -17.74
N ASN A 269 2.50 12.88 -18.27
CA ASN A 269 3.63 12.00 -18.53
C ASN A 269 4.78 12.35 -17.59
N LEU A 270 5.48 11.35 -17.07
CA LEU A 270 6.69 11.52 -16.28
C LEU A 270 7.89 10.97 -17.05
N ALA A 271 8.92 11.80 -17.17
CA ALA A 271 10.22 11.38 -17.70
C ALA A 271 10.91 10.38 -16.74
N CYS A 272 11.79 9.55 -17.31
CA CYS A 272 12.75 8.84 -16.50
C CYS A 272 13.76 9.84 -15.90
N PRO A 273 13.98 9.88 -14.56
CA PRO A 273 14.82 10.90 -13.93
C PRO A 273 16.26 11.01 -14.45
N THR A 274 16.79 9.95 -15.07
CA THR A 274 18.18 9.88 -15.56
C THR A 274 18.31 10.07 -17.06
N LYS A 275 17.20 10.27 -17.79
CA LYS A 275 17.20 10.52 -19.24
C LYS A 275 16.74 11.93 -19.53
N GLU A 276 17.32 12.55 -20.56
CA GLU A 276 16.80 13.79 -21.15
C GLU A 276 15.49 13.51 -21.88
N ALA A 277 14.42 13.26 -21.14
CA ALA A 277 13.08 13.03 -21.67
C ALA A 277 12.14 14.18 -21.28
N LYS A 278 11.21 14.52 -22.17
CA LYS A 278 10.19 15.55 -21.92
C LYS A 278 9.04 14.92 -21.14
N GLY A 279 9.00 15.14 -19.83
CA GLY A 279 7.86 14.87 -18.97
C GLY A 279 7.24 16.15 -18.42
N ASP A 280 6.17 16.03 -17.67
CA ASP A 280 5.63 17.12 -16.88
C ASP A 280 6.65 17.54 -15.82
N TYR A 281 7.04 18.81 -15.86
CA TYR A 281 8.09 19.36 -15.00
C TYR A 281 7.59 19.60 -13.57
N PHE A 282 6.30 19.89 -13.41
CA PHE A 282 5.73 20.35 -12.16
C PHE A 282 5.24 19.22 -11.28
N VAL A 283 4.69 18.16 -11.86
CA VAL A 283 4.18 17.03 -11.09
C VAL A 283 5.28 16.39 -10.24
N GLY A 284 5.01 16.24 -8.94
CA GLY A 284 5.92 15.70 -7.93
C GLY A 284 6.96 16.68 -7.39
N GLN A 285 6.81 17.98 -7.66
CA GLN A 285 7.62 19.02 -7.04
C GLN A 285 7.03 19.48 -5.70
N LYS A 286 7.91 19.78 -4.76
CA LYS A 286 7.56 20.42 -3.49
C LYS A 286 7.45 21.93 -3.71
N LEU A 287 6.41 22.54 -3.13
CA LEU A 287 6.14 23.96 -3.15
C LEU A 287 6.35 24.57 -1.74
N GLN A 288 6.42 25.89 -1.67
CA GLN A 288 6.42 26.64 -0.43
C GLN A 288 5.24 26.24 0.49
N GLY A 289 5.51 26.15 1.79
CA GLY A 289 4.50 25.84 2.81
C GLY A 289 4.09 24.36 2.86
N ASP A 290 4.95 23.45 2.42
CA ASP A 290 4.77 21.98 2.39
C ASP A 290 3.64 21.49 1.47
N TRP A 291 3.29 22.29 0.47
CA TRP A 291 2.42 21.85 -0.61
C TRP A 291 3.20 21.01 -1.62
N TRP A 292 2.52 20.09 -2.30
CA TRP A 292 3.10 19.26 -3.35
C TRP A 292 2.21 19.31 -4.59
N VAL A 293 2.81 19.38 -5.78
CA VAL A 293 2.06 19.21 -7.03
C VAL A 293 1.80 17.72 -7.22
N LYS A 294 0.53 17.33 -7.09
CA LYS A 294 0.12 15.93 -7.08
C LYS A 294 -0.20 15.40 -8.46
N SER A 295 -0.92 16.18 -9.26
CA SER A 295 -1.45 15.74 -10.54
C SER A 295 -1.71 16.93 -11.47
N LYS A 296 -2.15 16.62 -12.69
CA LYS A 296 -2.51 17.58 -13.73
C LYS A 296 -3.83 17.22 -14.38
N LEU A 297 -4.75 18.19 -14.43
CA LEU A 297 -6.05 18.08 -15.08
C LEU A 297 -5.91 18.07 -16.61
N ALA A 298 -6.77 17.30 -17.27
CA ALA A 298 -6.89 17.26 -18.71
C ALA A 298 -8.36 17.04 -19.11
N PRO A 299 -9.08 18.05 -19.65
CA PRO A 299 -8.60 19.39 -20.00
C PRO A 299 -8.32 20.30 -18.79
N PRO A 300 -7.59 21.42 -18.97
CA PRO A 300 -7.48 22.47 -17.95
C PRO A 300 -8.84 23.12 -17.66
N THR A 301 -8.95 23.85 -16.55
CA THR A 301 -10.14 24.69 -16.29
C THR A 301 -10.18 25.91 -17.22
N GLU A 302 -11.31 26.63 -17.21
CA GLU A 302 -11.48 27.86 -18.00
C GLU A 302 -10.42 28.94 -17.70
N ASP A 303 -9.91 28.99 -16.47
CA ASP A 303 -8.87 29.94 -16.02
C ASP A 303 -7.43 29.41 -16.21
N ASP A 304 -7.23 28.38 -17.05
CA ASP A 304 -5.92 27.72 -17.29
C ASP A 304 -5.29 27.09 -16.02
N LYS A 305 -6.09 26.89 -14.97
CA LYS A 305 -5.66 26.13 -13.79
C LYS A 305 -5.72 24.66 -14.12
N GLN A 306 -4.57 24.01 -14.03
CA GLN A 306 -4.43 22.64 -14.50
C GLN A 306 -3.61 21.77 -13.57
N TYR A 307 -3.00 22.31 -12.51
CA TYR A 307 -2.23 21.51 -11.56
C TYR A 307 -2.94 21.42 -10.23
N LEU A 308 -3.17 20.17 -9.79
CA LEU A 308 -3.69 19.87 -8.48
C LEU A 308 -2.53 19.85 -7.49
N ALA A 309 -2.50 20.81 -6.57
CA ALA A 309 -1.59 20.80 -5.44
C ALA A 309 -2.30 20.31 -4.18
N CYS A 310 -1.59 19.59 -3.32
CA CYS A 310 -2.12 19.11 -2.05
C CYS A 310 -1.19 19.39 -0.86
N LYS A 311 -1.80 19.48 0.32
CA LYS A 311 -1.13 19.46 1.62
C LYS A 311 -1.94 18.58 2.57
N GLY A 312 -1.28 17.64 3.23
CA GLY A 312 -1.92 16.70 4.14
C GLY A 312 -1.80 17.07 5.62
N GLU A 313 -2.74 16.57 6.41
CA GLU A 313 -2.71 16.56 7.86
C GLU A 313 -3.47 15.31 8.35
N GLY A 314 -2.74 14.31 8.83
CA GLY A 314 -3.29 12.99 9.13
C GLY A 314 -3.90 12.34 7.88
N TYR A 315 -5.22 12.06 7.93
CA TYR A 315 -6.00 11.52 6.80
C TYR A 315 -6.70 12.59 5.96
N LYS A 316 -6.54 13.87 6.30
CA LYS A 316 -7.13 15.00 5.56
C LYS A 316 -6.15 15.50 4.51
N LEU A 317 -6.67 15.79 3.31
CA LEU A 317 -5.95 16.52 2.27
C LEU A 317 -6.65 17.83 1.96
N ASP A 318 -5.93 18.92 2.10
CA ASP A 318 -6.29 20.21 1.54
C ASP A 318 -5.75 20.28 0.11
N THR A 319 -6.58 20.74 -0.83
CA THR A 319 -6.26 20.77 -2.27
C THR A 319 -6.54 22.13 -2.87
N GLN A 320 -5.74 22.52 -3.87
CA GLN A 320 -5.97 23.72 -4.66
C GLN A 320 -5.54 23.51 -6.11
N LEU A 321 -6.22 24.19 -7.04
CA LEU A 321 -5.85 24.22 -8.45
C LEU A 321 -4.98 25.45 -8.73
N LEU A 322 -3.89 25.23 -9.45
CA LEU A 322 -2.89 26.24 -9.80
C LEU A 322 -2.63 26.25 -11.31
N SER A 323 -2.33 27.44 -11.83
CA SER A 323 -1.80 27.65 -13.17
C SER A 323 -0.27 27.40 -13.21
N PRO A 324 0.33 27.18 -14.40
CA PRO A 324 1.78 27.09 -14.53
C PRO A 324 2.54 28.31 -13.97
N GLU A 325 1.98 29.51 -14.11
CA GLU A 325 2.62 30.75 -13.62
C GLU A 325 2.58 30.83 -12.09
N GLU A 326 1.46 30.48 -11.45
CA GLU A 326 1.39 30.40 -9.99
C GLU A 326 2.40 29.39 -9.43
N LEU A 327 2.59 28.25 -10.10
CA LEU A 327 3.59 27.25 -9.69
C LEU A 327 5.01 27.79 -9.73
N LYS A 328 5.41 28.50 -10.79
CA LYS A 328 6.74 29.11 -10.90
C LYS A 328 7.06 30.07 -9.75
N THR A 329 6.05 30.72 -9.18
CA THR A 329 6.22 31.62 -8.02
C THR A 329 6.31 30.89 -6.67
N LYS A 330 5.88 29.62 -6.63
CA LYS A 330 5.76 28.81 -5.40
C LYS A 330 6.81 27.70 -5.29
N LEU A 331 7.51 27.37 -6.37
CA LEU A 331 8.72 26.52 -6.36
C LEU A 331 9.88 27.24 -5.67
#